data_AF-A0A147JV03-F1
#
_entry.id   AF-A0A147JV03-F1
#
_cell.length_a   1.000
_cell.length_b   1.000
_cell.length_c   1.000
_cell.angle_alpha   90.00
_cell.angle_beta   90.00
_cell.angle_gamma   90.00
#
_symmetry.space_group_name_H-M   'P 1'
#
loop_
_entity.id
_entity.type
_entity.pdbx_description
1 polymer ?
#
loop_
_entity_poly.entity_id
_entity_poly.type
_entity_poly.pdbx_seq_one_letter_code
_entity_poly.pdbx_strand_id
1 'polypeptide(L)'
;MNNEESQSGGNTEGKPLAGDVWADVLSSQKEEINGYHIYRRLSESAKDQRIKGILSQIADDELKHYNFWKNYTQVEVKPSKLRVWFYFLISRLLGITFGLKLMENGEVRTQLVYDRLSKFIPGVKDILREEENHEDQLIDSIKEDRLEYIGSIVLGLNDALVELTGALAGFAFAFQNSRLVAVAGLITGIAASLSMAASEYLSTKAEDGGRHPAKAAIYTGVA
;
A
#
# COMPACT_ATOMS: atom_id res chain seq x y z
N MET A 1 -13.72 64.78 9.01
CA MET A 1 -14.49 63.53 9.08
C MET A 1 -13.75 62.52 8.25
N ASN A 2 -12.99 61.67 8.94
CA ASN A 2 -12.21 60.58 8.36
C ASN A 2 -13.17 59.47 7.92
N ASN A 3 -12.81 58.74 6.87
CA ASN A 3 -12.79 57.28 6.87
C ASN A 3 -12.11 56.78 5.59
N GLU A 4 -10.82 56.45 5.74
CA GLU A 4 -10.14 55.43 4.95
C GLU A 4 -10.57 54.07 5.51
N GLU A 5 -11.13 53.19 4.68
CA GLU A 5 -11.23 51.76 5.00
C GLU A 5 -10.15 51.01 4.22
N SER A 6 -8.99 50.87 4.86
CA SER A 6 -8.02 49.82 4.56
C SER A 6 -8.55 48.50 5.14
N GLN A 7 -8.96 47.55 4.30
CA GLN A 7 -9.12 46.16 4.75
C GLN A 7 -7.79 45.43 4.60
N SER A 8 -7.19 45.13 5.75
CA SER A 8 -5.94 44.44 5.94
C SER A 8 -5.99 43.00 5.42
N GLY A 9 -4.96 42.60 4.68
CA GLY A 9 -4.63 41.18 4.48
C GLY A 9 -4.39 40.52 5.83
N GLY A 10 -5.26 39.59 6.19
CA GLY A 10 -5.13 38.78 7.39
C GLY A 10 -4.06 37.72 7.19
N ASN A 11 -2.89 37.93 7.80
CA ASN A 11 -1.86 36.91 7.95
C ASN A 11 -2.41 35.77 8.83
N THR A 12 -2.61 34.58 8.27
CA THR A 12 -3.12 33.38 8.97
C THR A 12 -1.99 32.47 9.48
N GLU A 13 -0.81 33.02 9.73
CA GLU A 13 0.28 32.30 10.36
C GLU A 13 0.04 32.26 11.88
N GLY A 14 -0.45 31.13 12.40
CA GLY A 14 -0.40 30.80 13.82
C GLY A 14 -1.71 30.70 14.60
N LYS A 15 -2.89 30.57 13.97
CA LYS A 15 -4.10 30.19 14.71
C LYS A 15 -4.10 28.69 15.02
N PRO A 16 -4.36 28.26 16.27
CA PRO A 16 -4.50 26.85 16.58
C PRO A 16 -5.66 26.25 15.78
N LEU A 17 -5.36 25.20 15.01
CA LEU A 17 -6.33 24.46 14.23
C LEU A 17 -7.36 23.81 15.18
N ALA A 18 -8.62 23.68 14.75
CA ALA A 18 -9.63 22.96 15.52
C ALA A 18 -9.13 21.54 15.87
N GLY A 19 -9.52 20.99 17.03
CA GLY A 19 -8.92 19.75 17.57
C GLY A 19 -8.86 18.58 16.58
N ASP A 20 -9.91 18.42 15.76
CA ASP A 20 -9.98 17.39 14.72
C ASP A 20 -8.97 17.64 13.59
N VAL A 21 -8.81 18.90 13.18
CA VAL A 21 -7.88 19.33 12.13
C VAL A 21 -6.43 19.13 12.58
N TRP A 22 -6.12 19.38 13.85
CA TRP A 22 -4.78 19.14 14.40
C TRP A 22 -4.41 17.66 14.42
N ALA A 23 -5.35 16.79 14.82
CA ALA A 23 -5.15 15.34 14.81
C ALA A 23 -4.93 14.81 13.38
N ASP A 24 -5.71 15.31 12.42
CA ASP A 24 -5.56 14.99 11.01
C ASP A 24 -4.16 15.38 10.50
N VAL A 25 -3.71 16.61 10.76
CA VAL A 25 -2.37 17.09 10.33
C VAL A 25 -1.24 16.26 10.95
N LEU A 26 -1.33 15.88 12.22
CA LEU A 26 -0.33 15.01 12.85
C LEU A 26 -0.33 13.60 12.25
N SER A 27 -1.51 13.08 11.90
CA SER A 27 -1.64 11.79 11.21
C SER A 27 -1.03 11.87 9.82
N SER A 28 -1.33 12.92 9.05
CA SER A 28 -0.74 13.18 7.74
C SER A 28 0.79 13.23 7.83
N GLN A 29 1.33 14.06 8.72
CA GLN A 29 2.78 14.13 8.97
C GLN A 29 3.38 12.75 9.31
N LYS A 30 2.66 11.92 10.08
CA LYS A 30 3.12 10.57 10.42
C LYS A 30 3.15 9.65 9.21
N GLU A 31 2.18 9.75 8.29
CA GLU A 31 2.15 8.94 7.08
C GLU A 31 3.28 9.32 6.13
N GLU A 32 3.47 10.62 5.85
CA GLU A 32 4.55 11.12 4.98
C GLU A 32 5.94 10.61 5.39
N ILE A 33 6.24 10.65 6.70
CA ILE A 33 7.54 10.15 7.18
C ILE A 33 7.66 8.63 7.09
N ASN A 34 6.54 7.88 7.18
CA ASN A 34 6.58 6.44 6.93
C ASN A 34 6.80 6.18 5.44
N GLY A 35 6.08 6.89 4.56
CA GLY A 35 6.20 6.83 3.10
C GLY A 35 7.65 7.04 2.67
N TYR A 36 8.25 8.17 3.07
CA TYR A 36 9.68 8.45 2.85
C TYR A 36 10.58 7.25 3.17
N HIS A 37 10.47 6.69 4.38
CA HIS A 37 11.33 5.60 4.81
C HIS A 37 11.04 4.28 4.08
N ILE A 38 9.79 4.03 3.67
CA ILE A 38 9.45 2.84 2.90
C ILE A 38 9.99 2.97 1.49
N TYR A 39 9.64 4.04 0.77
CA TYR A 39 10.10 4.29 -0.60
C TYR A 39 11.62 4.34 -0.70
N ARG A 40 12.29 4.97 0.28
CA ARG A 40 13.76 5.00 0.32
C ARG A 40 14.38 3.62 0.45
N ARG A 41 13.85 2.75 1.32
CA ARG A 41 14.36 1.38 1.47
C ARG A 41 14.04 0.52 0.25
N LEU A 42 12.89 0.73 -0.37
CA LEU A 42 12.52 0.03 -1.59
C LEU A 42 13.43 0.42 -2.75
N SER A 43 13.72 1.71 -2.93
CA SER A 43 14.61 2.20 -3.98
C SER A 43 16.03 1.64 -3.84
N GLU A 44 16.55 1.55 -2.62
CA GLU A 44 17.87 0.96 -2.33
C GLU A 44 17.93 -0.54 -2.68
N SER A 45 16.79 -1.24 -2.58
CA SER A 45 16.67 -2.67 -2.88
C SER A 45 16.24 -3.00 -4.32
N ALA A 46 15.82 -1.98 -5.08
CA ALA A 46 15.32 -2.14 -6.44
C ALA A 46 16.47 -2.46 -7.41
N LYS A 47 16.25 -3.48 -8.26
CA LYS A 47 17.24 -3.91 -9.27
C LYS A 47 17.14 -3.10 -10.55
N ASP A 48 15.92 -2.74 -10.95
CA ASP A 48 15.66 -1.90 -12.11
C ASP A 48 16.01 -0.46 -11.77
N GLN A 49 16.90 0.14 -12.57
CA GLN A 49 17.37 1.50 -12.39
C GLN A 49 16.26 2.54 -12.57
N ARG A 50 15.26 2.26 -13.42
CA ARG A 50 14.09 3.11 -13.63
C ARG A 50 13.20 3.12 -12.39
N ILE A 51 12.83 1.93 -11.88
CA ILE A 51 12.04 1.79 -10.64
C ILE A 51 12.77 2.43 -9.47
N LYS A 52 14.09 2.20 -9.36
CA LYS A 52 14.92 2.84 -8.34
C LYS A 52 14.85 4.37 -8.39
N GLY A 53 14.92 4.95 -9.60
CA GLY A 53 14.81 6.39 -9.81
C GLY A 53 13.47 6.94 -9.34
N ILE A 54 12.37 6.32 -9.79
CA ILE A 54 10.99 6.72 -9.43
C ILE A 54 10.80 6.64 -7.90
N LEU A 55 11.14 5.52 -7.28
CA LEU A 55 10.98 5.34 -5.83
C LEU A 55 11.85 6.31 -5.01
N SER A 56 13.06 6.65 -5.50
CA SER A 56 13.89 7.64 -4.82
C SER A 56 13.30 9.04 -4.93
N GLN A 57 12.73 9.39 -6.08
CA GLN A 57 12.10 10.69 -6.30
C GLN A 57 10.86 10.86 -5.41
N ILE A 58 9.98 9.84 -5.38
CA ILE A 58 8.80 9.84 -4.51
C ILE A 58 9.21 9.97 -3.05
N ALA A 59 10.23 9.23 -2.60
CA ALA A 59 10.74 9.38 -1.24
C ALA A 59 11.17 10.83 -0.93
N ASP A 60 11.87 11.49 -1.85
CA ASP A 60 12.31 12.86 -1.64
C ASP A 60 11.13 13.84 -1.58
N ASP A 61 10.04 13.58 -2.31
CA ASP A 61 8.81 14.37 -2.28
C ASP A 61 8.03 14.19 -0.96
N GLU A 62 7.86 12.95 -0.50
CA GLU A 62 7.27 12.60 0.81
C GLU A 62 8.00 13.30 1.97
N LEU A 63 9.33 13.40 1.88
CA LEU A 63 10.10 14.14 2.86
C LEU A 63 9.80 15.65 2.82
N LYS A 64 9.55 16.22 1.63
CA LYS A 64 9.12 17.64 1.52
C LYS A 64 7.73 17.81 2.13
N HIS A 65 6.80 16.89 1.89
CA HIS A 65 5.46 16.94 2.47
C HIS A 65 5.48 16.79 3.99
N TYR A 66 6.29 15.87 4.52
CA TYR A 66 6.57 15.78 5.96
C TYR A 66 7.03 17.12 6.54
N ASN A 67 7.97 17.79 5.86
CA ASN A 67 8.48 19.08 6.30
C ASN A 67 7.43 20.19 6.19
N PHE A 68 6.59 20.16 5.15
CA PHE A 68 5.43 21.05 5.04
C PHE A 68 4.53 20.91 6.26
N TRP A 69 4.13 19.69 6.63
CA TRP A 69 3.30 19.48 7.82
C TRP A 69 4.02 19.82 9.13
N LYS A 70 5.33 19.53 9.23
CA LYS A 70 6.18 19.91 10.36
C LYS A 70 6.18 21.42 10.60
N ASN A 71 6.11 22.23 9.54
CA ASN A 71 6.03 23.69 9.67
C ASN A 71 4.69 24.15 10.29
N TYR A 72 3.61 23.37 10.14
CA TYR A 72 2.34 23.67 10.81
C TYR A 72 2.27 23.09 12.23
N THR A 73 2.75 21.86 12.42
CA THR A 73 2.67 21.19 13.73
C THR A 73 3.74 21.66 14.70
N GLN A 74 4.88 22.14 14.21
CA GLN A 74 6.07 22.46 15.01
C GLN A 74 6.54 21.28 15.88
N VAL A 75 6.13 20.06 15.52
CA VAL A 75 6.43 18.82 16.25
C VAL A 75 7.19 17.88 15.34
N GLU A 76 8.21 17.21 15.89
CA GLU A 76 8.94 16.18 15.17
C GLU A 76 8.31 14.81 15.39
N VAL A 77 7.57 14.35 14.37
CA VAL A 77 6.96 13.02 14.37
C VAL A 77 7.97 12.01 13.81
N LYS A 78 8.24 10.95 14.56
CA LYS A 78 9.14 9.84 14.16
C LYS A 78 8.40 8.79 13.34
N PRO A 79 9.05 8.04 12.43
CA PRO A 79 8.40 6.94 11.69
C PRO A 79 8.05 5.75 12.59
N SER A 80 7.06 4.96 12.14
CA SER A 80 6.71 3.67 12.75
C SER A 80 7.61 2.58 12.18
N LYS A 81 8.62 2.14 12.96
CA LYS A 81 9.56 1.10 12.52
C LYS A 81 8.87 -0.20 12.12
N LEU A 82 7.80 -0.59 12.83
CA LEU A 82 7.03 -1.80 12.53
C LEU A 82 6.32 -1.68 11.18
N ARG A 83 5.68 -0.53 10.92
CA ARG A 83 5.00 -0.28 9.64
C ARG A 83 5.99 -0.28 8.49
N VAL A 84 7.09 0.47 8.62
CA VAL A 84 8.16 0.53 7.60
C VAL A 84 8.72 -0.87 7.31
N TRP A 85 8.96 -1.67 8.36
CA TRP A 85 9.43 -3.05 8.20
C TRP A 85 8.40 -3.95 7.52
N PHE A 86 7.12 -3.86 7.90
CA PHE A 86 6.04 -4.66 7.34
C PHE A 86 5.88 -4.42 5.83
N TYR A 87 5.74 -3.17 5.40
CA TYR A 87 5.58 -2.84 3.98
C TYR A 87 6.83 -3.21 3.19
N PHE A 88 8.03 -2.94 3.72
CA PHE A 88 9.27 -3.38 3.09
C PHE A 88 9.32 -4.90 2.89
N LEU A 89 8.93 -5.68 3.90
CA LEU A 89 8.90 -7.13 3.83
C LEU A 89 7.91 -7.63 2.78
N ILE A 90 6.68 -7.09 2.78
CA ILE A 90 5.65 -7.46 1.81
C ILE A 90 6.09 -7.15 0.38
N SER A 91 6.63 -5.95 0.13
CA SER A 91 7.19 -5.58 -1.18
C SER A 91 8.32 -6.51 -1.61
N ARG A 92 9.12 -7.02 -0.66
CA ARG A 92 10.24 -7.92 -0.97
C ARG A 92 9.81 -9.36 -1.26
N LEU A 93 8.74 -9.82 -0.61
CA LEU A 93 8.23 -11.18 -0.71
C LEU A 93 7.25 -11.34 -1.89
N LEU A 94 6.24 -10.46 -1.98
CA LEU A 94 5.17 -10.55 -2.99
C LEU A 94 5.51 -9.78 -4.27
N GLY A 95 6.50 -8.88 -4.19
CA GLY A 95 6.96 -8.04 -5.30
C GLY A 95 6.63 -6.57 -5.05
N ILE A 96 7.48 -5.69 -5.63
CA ILE A 96 7.43 -4.24 -5.40
C ILE A 96 6.04 -3.69 -5.75
N THR A 97 5.49 -4.07 -6.90
CA THR A 97 4.13 -3.74 -7.35
C THR A 97 3.05 -3.98 -6.29
N PHE A 98 3.04 -5.15 -5.66
CA PHE A 98 2.02 -5.52 -4.69
C PHE A 98 2.14 -4.64 -3.45
N GLY A 99 3.37 -4.45 -2.96
CA GLY A 99 3.62 -3.61 -1.81
C GLY A 99 3.24 -2.15 -2.05
N LEU A 100 3.52 -1.60 -3.24
CA LEU A 100 3.11 -0.26 -3.62
C LEU A 100 1.59 -0.11 -3.66
N LYS A 101 0.87 -1.05 -4.29
CA LYS A 101 -0.60 -0.99 -4.33
C LYS A 101 -1.23 -1.13 -2.95
N LEU A 102 -0.61 -1.92 -2.06
CA LEU A 102 -1.05 -2.05 -0.66
C LEU A 102 -0.84 -0.75 0.13
N MET A 103 0.19 0.03 -0.19
CA MET A 103 0.43 1.35 0.40
C MET A 103 -0.61 2.37 -0.09
N GLU A 104 -0.82 2.45 -1.41
CA GLU A 104 -1.77 3.36 -2.06
C GLU A 104 -3.21 3.16 -1.53
N ASN A 105 -3.64 1.91 -1.31
CA ASN A 105 -4.95 1.63 -0.73
C ASN A 105 -5.11 2.21 0.70
N GLY A 106 -4.00 2.44 1.40
CA GLY A 106 -3.97 3.18 2.67
C GLY A 106 -4.10 4.70 2.51
N GLU A 107 -3.65 5.25 1.38
CA GLU A 107 -3.62 6.68 1.05
C GLU A 107 -4.95 7.23 0.53
N VAL A 108 -5.83 6.37 -0.03
CA VAL A 108 -7.20 6.76 -0.44
C VAL A 108 -7.97 7.44 0.71
N ARG A 109 -7.76 6.97 1.95
CA ARG A 109 -8.37 7.58 3.14
C ARG A 109 -7.76 8.94 3.46
N THR A 110 -6.49 9.14 3.14
CA THR A 110 -5.73 10.38 3.34
C THR A 110 -6.15 11.46 2.35
N GLN A 111 -6.50 11.12 1.10
CA GLN A 111 -7.00 12.10 0.12
C GLN A 111 -8.28 12.82 0.58
N LEU A 112 -9.22 12.10 1.21
CA LEU A 112 -10.43 12.70 1.81
C LEU A 112 -10.11 13.69 2.94
N VAL A 113 -9.04 13.39 3.69
CA VAL A 113 -8.54 14.29 4.73
C VAL A 113 -7.88 15.51 4.07
N TYR A 114 -7.11 15.34 3.00
CA TYR A 114 -6.42 16.42 2.31
C TYR A 114 -7.40 17.37 1.62
N ASP A 115 -8.49 16.88 1.01
CA ASP A 115 -9.56 17.74 0.49
C ASP A 115 -10.15 18.64 1.58
N ARG A 116 -10.41 18.06 2.76
CA ARG A 116 -10.90 18.81 3.92
C ARG A 116 -9.88 19.83 4.39
N LEU A 117 -8.62 19.43 4.57
CA LEU A 117 -7.53 20.29 5.05
C LEU A 117 -7.22 21.42 4.06
N SER A 118 -7.39 21.20 2.76
CA SER A 118 -7.17 22.19 1.70
C SER A 118 -8.04 23.44 1.81
N LYS A 119 -9.17 23.35 2.52
CA LYS A 119 -10.07 24.48 2.81
C LYS A 119 -9.51 25.41 3.89
N PHE A 120 -8.57 24.93 4.69
CA PHE A 120 -8.02 25.62 5.86
C PHE A 120 -6.53 25.94 5.72
N ILE A 121 -5.78 25.12 4.99
CA ILE A 121 -4.32 25.19 4.90
C ILE A 121 -3.92 25.40 3.43
N PRO A 122 -3.37 26.58 3.08
CA PRO A 122 -2.80 26.82 1.76
C PRO A 122 -1.65 25.85 1.44
N GLY A 123 -1.59 25.36 0.20
CA GLY A 123 -0.55 24.43 -0.27
C GLY A 123 -0.92 22.94 -0.20
N VAL A 124 -1.95 22.54 0.56
CA VAL A 124 -2.40 21.13 0.61
C VAL A 124 -2.92 20.64 -0.75
N LYS A 125 -3.48 21.54 -1.57
CA LYS A 125 -3.90 21.19 -2.94
C LYS A 125 -2.73 20.83 -3.84
N ASP A 126 -1.57 21.43 -3.62
CA ASP A 126 -0.37 21.10 -4.40
C ASP A 126 0.15 19.72 -4.01
N ILE A 127 0.17 19.41 -2.71
CA ILE A 127 0.50 18.07 -2.20
C ILE A 127 -0.46 17.03 -2.81
N LEU A 128 -1.77 17.27 -2.75
CA LEU A 128 -2.77 16.33 -3.32
C LEU A 128 -2.51 16.04 -4.82
N ARG A 129 -2.13 17.06 -5.58
CA ARG A 129 -1.78 16.88 -7.00
C ARG A 129 -0.44 16.14 -7.19
N GLU A 130 0.52 16.34 -6.29
CA GLU A 130 1.77 15.58 -6.30
C GLU A 130 1.52 14.10 -6.01
N GLU A 131 0.65 13.77 -5.05
CA GLU A 131 0.22 12.41 -4.75
C GLU A 131 -0.42 11.70 -5.96
N GLU A 132 -1.33 12.38 -6.66
CA GLU A 132 -1.94 11.84 -7.89
C GLU A 132 -0.86 11.53 -8.96
N ASN A 133 0.14 12.40 -9.10
CA ASN A 133 1.24 12.16 -10.03
C ASN A 133 2.16 11.01 -9.59
N HIS A 134 2.35 10.81 -8.28
CA HIS A 134 3.10 9.67 -7.76
C HIS A 134 2.39 8.36 -8.10
N GLU A 135 1.07 8.29 -7.91
CA GLU A 135 0.25 7.12 -8.29
C GLU A 135 0.41 6.78 -9.78
N ASP A 136 0.25 7.78 -10.65
CA ASP A 136 0.37 7.60 -12.11
C ASP A 136 1.77 7.07 -12.50
N GLN A 137 2.83 7.64 -11.91
CA GLN A 137 4.21 7.18 -12.15
C GLN A 137 4.43 5.74 -11.69
N LEU A 138 3.85 5.35 -10.55
CA LEU A 138 3.93 3.99 -10.06
C LEU A 138 3.16 3.02 -10.97
N ILE A 139 1.93 3.35 -11.38
CA ILE A 139 1.11 2.53 -12.27
C ILE A 139 1.80 2.29 -13.61
N ASP A 140 2.35 3.33 -14.23
CA ASP A 140 3.05 3.21 -15.51
C ASP A 140 4.37 2.44 -15.39
N SER A 141 4.98 2.43 -14.19
CA SER A 141 6.12 1.55 -13.92
C SER A 141 5.74 0.07 -13.78
N ILE A 142 4.50 -0.21 -13.39
CA ILE A 142 4.01 -1.56 -13.07
C ILE A 142 3.43 -2.30 -14.30
N LYS A 143 2.83 -1.58 -15.26
CA LYS A 143 2.16 -2.16 -16.44
C LYS A 143 3.05 -3.04 -17.31
N GLU A 144 4.37 -2.93 -17.21
CA GLU A 144 5.28 -3.67 -18.08
C GLU A 144 5.44 -5.17 -17.75
N ASP A 145 5.14 -5.66 -16.53
CA ASP A 145 5.59 -7.03 -16.16
C ASP A 145 4.61 -7.98 -15.42
N ARG A 146 3.54 -7.53 -14.74
CA ARG A 146 2.79 -8.42 -13.81
C ARG A 146 1.27 -8.25 -13.65
N LEU A 147 0.65 -7.19 -14.17
CA LEU A 147 -0.78 -6.92 -13.95
C LEU A 147 -1.71 -8.01 -14.50
N GLU A 148 -1.25 -8.77 -15.50
CA GLU A 148 -2.04 -9.81 -16.15
C GLU A 148 -2.45 -10.97 -15.20
N TYR A 149 -1.70 -11.21 -14.12
CA TYR A 149 -1.88 -12.38 -13.23
C TYR A 149 -2.58 -12.07 -11.90
N ILE A 150 -2.89 -10.81 -11.60
CA ILE A 150 -3.53 -10.44 -10.32
C ILE A 150 -4.94 -11.03 -10.21
N GLY A 151 -5.68 -11.08 -11.33
CA GLY A 151 -7.02 -11.66 -11.35
C GLY A 151 -7.06 -13.14 -10.96
N SER A 152 -6.16 -13.96 -11.49
CA SER A 152 -6.11 -15.39 -11.16
C SER A 152 -5.56 -15.65 -9.75
N ILE A 153 -4.64 -14.81 -9.26
CA ILE A 153 -4.16 -14.88 -7.87
C ILE A 153 -5.29 -14.58 -6.88
N VAL A 154 -6.05 -13.50 -7.08
CA VAL A 154 -7.13 -13.11 -6.15
C VAL A 154 -8.25 -14.15 -6.12
N LEU A 155 -8.62 -14.70 -7.28
CA LEU A 155 -9.61 -15.78 -7.36
C LEU A 155 -9.11 -17.07 -6.67
N GLY A 156 -7.87 -17.48 -6.95
CA GLY A 156 -7.26 -18.65 -6.32
C GLY A 156 -7.14 -18.50 -4.79
N LEU A 157 -6.78 -17.31 -4.30
CA LEU A 157 -6.64 -17.03 -2.88
C LEU A 157 -8.01 -17.03 -2.17
N ASN A 158 -9.06 -16.54 -2.83
CA ASN A 158 -10.42 -16.59 -2.30
C ASN A 158 -10.95 -18.04 -2.21
N ASP A 159 -10.73 -18.84 -3.25
CA ASP A 159 -11.10 -20.25 -3.27
C ASP A 159 -10.34 -21.03 -2.17
N ALA A 160 -9.03 -20.80 -2.06
CA ALA A 160 -8.18 -21.38 -1.02
C ALA A 160 -8.66 -21.06 0.40
N LEU A 161 -9.01 -19.80 0.66
CA LEU A 161 -9.40 -19.33 1.98
C LEU A 161 -10.75 -19.94 2.39
N VAL A 162 -11.71 -19.98 1.47
CA VAL A 162 -13.02 -20.61 1.69
C VAL A 162 -12.85 -22.12 1.94
N GLU A 163 -12.06 -22.80 1.10
CA GLU A 163 -11.81 -24.24 1.21
C GLU A 163 -11.10 -24.59 2.52
N LEU A 164 -10.02 -23.89 2.87
CA LEU A 164 -9.26 -24.15 4.10
C LEU A 164 -10.07 -23.83 5.35
N THR A 165 -10.86 -22.75 5.33
CA THR A 165 -11.72 -22.39 6.47
C THR A 165 -12.83 -23.41 6.66
N GLY A 166 -13.46 -23.87 5.58
CA GLY A 166 -14.46 -24.93 5.61
C GLY A 166 -13.88 -26.25 6.13
N ALA A 167 -12.71 -26.65 5.62
CA ALA A 167 -12.01 -27.85 6.08
C ALA A 167 -11.62 -27.76 7.56
N LEU A 168 -11.03 -26.64 8.01
CA LEU A 168 -10.67 -26.43 9.41
C LEU A 168 -11.88 -26.39 10.33
N ALA A 169 -12.99 -25.80 9.91
CA ALA A 169 -14.25 -25.82 10.66
C ALA A 169 -14.78 -27.27 10.80
N GLY A 170 -14.75 -28.03 9.71
CA GLY A 170 -15.11 -29.45 9.70
C GLY A 170 -14.18 -30.29 10.59
N PHE A 171 -12.87 -30.08 10.51
CA PHE A 171 -11.88 -30.75 11.35
C PHE A 171 -12.03 -30.38 12.82
N ALA A 172 -12.28 -29.12 13.15
CA ALA A 172 -12.51 -28.68 14.52
C ALA A 172 -13.79 -29.29 15.12
N PHE A 173 -14.82 -29.50 14.30
CA PHE A 173 -16.04 -30.18 14.71
C PHE A 173 -15.86 -31.69 14.87
N ALA A 174 -15.14 -32.32 13.93
CA ALA A 174 -14.91 -33.77 13.90
C ALA A 174 -13.85 -34.22 14.91
N PHE A 175 -12.81 -33.41 15.14
CA PHE A 175 -11.68 -33.72 15.99
C PHE A 175 -11.63 -32.76 17.19
N GLN A 176 -11.81 -33.30 18.39
CA GLN A 176 -11.68 -32.55 19.65
C GLN A 176 -10.21 -32.31 20.07
N ASN A 177 -9.26 -32.44 19.15
CA ASN A 177 -7.83 -32.30 19.42
C ASN A 177 -7.23 -31.23 18.51
N SER A 178 -6.92 -30.07 19.10
CA SER A 178 -6.37 -28.92 18.38
C SER A 178 -5.04 -29.22 17.67
N ARG A 179 -4.21 -30.14 18.19
CA ARG A 179 -2.97 -30.54 17.50
C ARG A 179 -3.27 -31.34 16.23
N LEU A 180 -4.26 -32.24 16.30
CA LEU A 180 -4.66 -33.04 15.14
C LEU A 180 -5.29 -32.13 14.07
N VAL A 181 -6.14 -31.18 14.48
CA VAL A 181 -6.73 -30.17 13.60
C VAL A 181 -5.65 -29.31 12.93
N ALA A 182 -4.64 -28.85 13.69
CA ALA A 182 -3.55 -28.04 13.15
C ALA A 182 -2.70 -28.81 12.12
N VAL A 183 -2.34 -30.07 12.40
CA VAL A 183 -1.57 -30.90 11.47
C VAL A 183 -2.40 -31.22 10.22
N ALA A 184 -3.68 -31.59 10.38
CA ALA A 184 -4.58 -31.84 9.26
C ALA A 184 -4.74 -30.60 8.39
N GLY A 185 -4.97 -29.42 8.99
CA GLY A 185 -5.06 -28.15 8.29
C GLY A 185 -3.78 -27.79 7.51
N LEU A 186 -2.60 -28.03 8.09
CA LEU A 186 -1.33 -27.80 7.40
C LEU A 186 -1.18 -28.71 6.17
N ILE A 187 -1.47 -30.00 6.33
CA ILE A 187 -1.40 -30.98 5.22
C ILE A 187 -2.39 -30.59 4.11
N THR A 188 -3.64 -30.26 4.49
CA THR A 188 -4.67 -29.83 3.55
C THR A 188 -4.28 -28.55 2.83
N GLY A 189 -3.72 -27.55 3.52
CA GLY A 189 -3.27 -26.31 2.89
C GLY A 189 -2.16 -26.52 1.86
N ILE A 190 -1.16 -27.34 2.17
CA ILE A 190 -0.08 -27.68 1.23
C ILE A 190 -0.63 -28.46 0.03
N ALA A 191 -1.54 -29.41 0.25
CA ALA A 191 -2.16 -30.17 -0.83
C ALA A 191 -3.01 -29.29 -1.74
N ALA A 192 -3.79 -28.37 -1.17
CA ALA A 192 -4.62 -27.43 -1.90
C ALA A 192 -3.75 -26.48 -2.77
N SER A 193 -2.69 -25.90 -2.21
CA SER A 193 -1.81 -24.99 -2.96
C SER A 193 -1.14 -25.68 -4.16
N LEU A 194 -0.67 -26.91 -3.98
CA LEU A 194 -0.13 -27.73 -5.08
C LEU A 194 -1.19 -28.07 -6.14
N SER A 195 -2.43 -28.36 -5.71
CA SER A 195 -3.54 -28.66 -6.61
C SER A 195 -3.92 -27.44 -7.47
N MET A 196 -4.02 -26.26 -6.84
CA MET A 196 -4.31 -25.01 -7.54
C MET A 196 -3.17 -24.62 -8.50
N ALA A 197 -1.90 -24.78 -8.09
CA ALA A 197 -0.73 -24.59 -8.96
C ALA A 197 -0.78 -25.49 -10.21
N ALA A 198 -1.08 -26.78 -10.02
CA ALA A 198 -1.19 -27.73 -11.11
C ALA A 198 -2.37 -27.42 -12.04
N SER A 199 -3.50 -26.99 -11.49
CA SER A 199 -4.69 -26.62 -12.24
C SER A 199 -4.44 -25.37 -13.08
N GLU A 200 -3.80 -24.35 -12.52
CA GLU A 200 -3.41 -23.14 -13.24
C GLU A 200 -2.38 -23.43 -14.35
N TYR A 201 -1.40 -24.31 -14.07
CA TYR A 201 -0.44 -24.77 -15.07
C TYR A 201 -1.14 -25.40 -16.27
N LEU A 202 -2.08 -26.33 -16.02
CA LEU A 202 -2.80 -27.05 -17.04
C LEU A 202 -3.74 -26.12 -17.82
N SER A 203 -4.43 -25.21 -17.13
CA SER A 203 -5.31 -24.21 -17.74
C SER A 203 -4.51 -23.27 -18.65
N THR A 204 -3.42 -22.68 -18.14
CA THR A 204 -2.55 -21.78 -18.91
C THR A 204 -1.88 -22.50 -20.10
N LYS A 205 -1.60 -23.80 -19.98
CA LYS A 205 -1.05 -24.61 -21.08
C LYS A 205 -2.10 -24.95 -22.15
N ALA A 206 -3.37 -25.04 -21.76
CA ALA A 206 -4.48 -25.33 -22.65
C ALA A 206 -4.98 -24.06 -23.39
N GLU A 207 -4.75 -22.89 -22.82
CA GLU A 207 -5.02 -21.59 -23.46
C GLU A 207 -3.91 -21.23 -24.47
N ASP A 208 -4.28 -20.92 -25.71
CA ASP A 208 -3.35 -20.59 -26.82
C ASP A 208 -2.84 -19.13 -26.76
N GLY A 209 -2.66 -18.61 -25.53
CA GLY A 209 -2.62 -17.17 -25.22
C GLY A 209 -1.24 -16.57 -24.91
N GLY A 210 -0.13 -17.24 -25.20
CA GLY A 210 1.22 -16.68 -24.99
C GLY A 210 1.68 -16.53 -23.53
N ARG A 211 0.83 -16.87 -22.56
CA ARG A 211 1.14 -16.86 -21.12
C ARG A 211 2.05 -18.04 -20.76
N HIS A 212 3.00 -17.84 -19.85
CA HIS A 212 3.95 -18.90 -19.47
C HIS A 212 3.36 -19.81 -18.36
N PRO A 213 3.04 -21.08 -18.66
CA PRO A 213 2.33 -21.95 -17.72
C PRO A 213 3.08 -22.19 -16.42
N ALA A 214 4.40 -22.33 -16.49
CA ALA A 214 5.25 -22.51 -15.31
C ALA A 214 5.28 -21.27 -14.41
N LYS A 215 5.19 -20.06 -14.96
CA LYS A 215 5.12 -18.83 -14.15
C LYS A 215 3.77 -18.74 -13.44
N ALA A 216 2.67 -18.98 -14.17
CA ALA A 216 1.33 -18.96 -13.60
C ALA A 216 1.16 -19.95 -12.44
N ALA A 217 1.62 -21.18 -12.61
CA ALA A 217 1.62 -22.22 -11.58
C ALA A 217 2.35 -21.83 -10.30
N ILE A 218 3.53 -21.20 -10.44
CA ILE A 218 4.33 -20.76 -9.29
C ILE A 218 3.63 -19.61 -8.56
N TYR A 219 3.05 -18.65 -9.27
CA TYR A 219 2.32 -17.55 -8.62
C TYR A 219 1.08 -18.05 -7.88
N THR A 220 0.33 -19.00 -8.44
CA THR A 220 -0.88 -19.54 -7.80
C THR A 220 -0.55 -20.50 -6.64
N GLY A 221 0.52 -21.30 -6.75
CA GLY A 221 0.90 -22.24 -5.68
C GLY A 221 1.59 -21.62 -4.47
N VAL A 222 2.17 -20.43 -4.63
CA VAL A 222 2.85 -19.70 -3.55
C VAL A 222 1.95 -18.65 -2.90
N ALA A 223 0.91 -18.19 -3.62
CA ALA A 223 -0.14 -17.32 -3.07
C ALA A 223 -0.87 -17.99 -1.90
#